data_AF-A0A6H9GF38-F1
#
_entry.id   AF-A0A6H9GF38-F1
#
_cell.length_a   1.000
_cell.length_b   1.000
_cell.length_c   1.000
_cell.angle_alpha   90.00
_cell.angle_beta   90.00
_cell.angle_gamma   90.00
#
_symmetry.space_group_name_H-M   'P 1'
#
loop_
_entity.id
_entity.type
_entity.pdbx_description
1 polymer ?
#
loop_
_entity_poly.entity_id
_entity_poly.type
_entity_poly.pdbx_seq_one_letter_code
_entity_poly.pdbx_strand_id
1 'polypeptide(L)'
;MNASEQAKGLELTAKIATLVNLFKQEFPDAKADLKPWRNDPHTRELTDPDSIDIAFHFPGWSPRIQGRSILVQIRFHLDSEDQHQRLIGLEMQAFNHQGTAWRLSTVENWQLVGNYQPSPKVADKLKYFSRQVFEVFKNEHL
;
A
#
# COMPACT_ATOMS: atom_id res chain seq x y z
N MET A 1 -4.76 0.03 8.88
CA MET A 1 -5.91 -0.84 9.19
C MET A 1 -6.23 -1.70 7.96
N ASN A 2 -6.81 -2.90 8.11
CA ASN A 2 -7.16 -3.70 6.94
C ASN A 2 -8.11 -2.93 6.00
N ALA A 3 -7.87 -2.98 4.69
CA ALA A 3 -8.75 -2.32 3.72
C ALA A 3 -10.21 -2.80 3.83
N SER A 4 -10.45 -4.08 4.17
CA SER A 4 -11.82 -4.57 4.38
C SER A 4 -12.54 -3.93 5.57
N GLU A 5 -11.79 -3.46 6.57
CA GLU A 5 -12.34 -2.78 7.75
C GLU A 5 -12.60 -1.30 7.46
N GLN A 6 -11.81 -0.70 6.55
CA GLN A 6 -11.99 0.67 6.08
C GLN A 6 -13.10 0.83 5.03
N ALA A 7 -13.56 -0.24 4.38
CA ALA A 7 -14.60 -0.20 3.36
C ALA A 7 -16.02 0.10 3.91
N LYS A 8 -16.16 1.15 4.73
CA LYS A 8 -17.39 1.61 5.37
C LYS A 8 -18.05 2.68 4.50
N GLY A 9 -18.71 2.24 3.43
CA GLY A 9 -19.44 3.13 2.52
C GLY A 9 -19.07 2.91 1.06
N LEU A 10 -19.95 3.35 0.16
CA LEU A 10 -19.82 3.11 -1.27
C LEU A 10 -18.58 3.79 -1.86
N GLU A 11 -18.32 5.04 -1.46
CA GLU A 11 -17.21 5.84 -1.94
C GLU A 11 -15.86 5.19 -1.63
N LEU A 12 -15.61 4.87 -0.36
CA LEU A 12 -14.34 4.28 0.06
C LEU A 12 -14.16 2.87 -0.50
N THR A 13 -15.24 2.10 -0.65
CA THR A 13 -15.22 0.80 -1.34
C THR A 13 -14.80 0.95 -2.81
N ALA A 14 -15.34 1.95 -3.52
CA ALA A 14 -14.99 2.22 -4.90
C ALA A 14 -13.52 2.68 -5.04
N LYS A 15 -13.02 3.50 -4.11
CA LYS A 15 -11.61 3.89 -4.05
C LYS A 15 -10.72 2.66 -3.85
N ILE A 16 -11.00 1.81 -2.86
CA ILE A 16 -10.23 0.57 -2.63
C ILE A 16 -10.21 -0.33 -3.87
N ALA A 17 -11.35 -0.51 -4.53
CA ALA A 17 -11.42 -1.27 -5.78
C ALA A 17 -10.57 -0.64 -6.89
N THR A 18 -10.59 0.69 -7.01
CA THR A 18 -9.74 1.46 -7.94
C THR A 18 -8.26 1.24 -7.64
N LEU A 19 -7.83 1.33 -6.39
CA LEU A 19 -6.43 1.08 -5.98
C LEU A 19 -5.98 -0.34 -6.35
N VAL A 20 -6.82 -1.34 -6.10
CA VAL A 20 -6.53 -2.74 -6.48
C VAL A 20 -6.37 -2.88 -7.99
N ASN A 21 -7.23 -2.23 -8.77
CA ASN A 21 -7.15 -2.28 -10.24
C ASN A 21 -5.91 -1.55 -10.77
N LEU A 22 -5.58 -0.37 -10.25
CA LEU A 22 -4.37 0.37 -10.62
C LEU A 22 -3.11 -0.44 -10.34
N PHE A 23 -3.02 -1.07 -9.17
CA PHE A 23 -1.88 -1.92 -8.84
C PHE A 23 -1.77 -3.11 -9.81
N LYS A 24 -2.89 -3.75 -10.15
CA LYS A 24 -2.92 -4.88 -11.09
C LYS A 24 -2.61 -4.50 -12.53
N GLN A 25 -2.84 -3.26 -12.95
CA GLN A 25 -2.38 -2.78 -14.26
C GLN A 25 -0.85 -2.80 -14.35
N GLU A 26 -0.17 -2.44 -13.26
CA GLU A 26 1.29 -2.51 -13.17
C GLU A 26 1.80 -3.93 -12.90
N PHE A 27 1.03 -4.74 -12.17
CA PHE A 27 1.39 -6.08 -11.71
C PHE A 27 0.23 -7.09 -11.94
N PRO A 28 0.01 -7.56 -13.18
CA PRO A 28 -1.16 -8.38 -13.53
C PRO A 28 -1.30 -9.69 -12.74
N ASP A 29 -0.18 -10.30 -12.36
CA ASP A 29 -0.16 -11.58 -11.63
C ASP A 29 -0.44 -11.42 -10.12
N ALA A 30 -0.55 -10.19 -9.62
CA ALA A 30 -0.74 -9.92 -8.21
C ALA A 30 -2.18 -10.23 -7.76
N LYS A 31 -2.30 -10.92 -6.63
CA LYS A 31 -3.58 -11.17 -5.95
C LYS A 31 -3.70 -10.24 -4.75
N ALA A 32 -4.74 -9.40 -4.75
CA ALA A 32 -5.03 -8.50 -3.64
C ALA A 32 -5.59 -9.28 -2.44
N ASP A 33 -5.15 -8.88 -1.26
CA ASP A 33 -5.59 -9.34 0.05
C ASP A 33 -5.93 -8.10 0.88
N LEU A 34 -7.23 -7.93 1.14
CA LEU A 34 -7.78 -6.78 1.86
C LEU A 34 -7.73 -6.97 3.38
N LYS A 35 -7.20 -8.10 3.87
CA LYS A 35 -7.01 -8.43 5.29
C LYS A 35 -5.55 -8.84 5.57
N PRO A 36 -4.57 -7.99 5.25
CA PRO A 36 -3.16 -8.31 5.45
C PRO A 36 -2.79 -8.59 6.92
N TRP A 37 -3.51 -8.00 7.86
CA TRP A 37 -3.31 -8.19 9.30
C TRP A 37 -4.31 -9.20 9.84
N ARG A 38 -3.80 -10.18 10.58
CA ARG A 38 -4.64 -11.15 11.30
C ARG A 38 -5.09 -10.55 12.64
N ASN A 39 -6.14 -11.10 13.23
CA ASN A 39 -6.55 -10.73 14.59
C ASN A 39 -5.66 -11.44 15.64
N ASP A 40 -4.34 -11.28 15.53
CA ASP A 40 -3.40 -11.75 16.54
C ASP A 40 -2.77 -10.54 17.28
N PRO A 41 -2.36 -10.70 18.55
CA PRO A 41 -1.86 -9.59 19.35
C PRO A 41 -0.62 -8.91 18.75
N HIS A 42 0.19 -9.63 17.96
CA HIS A 42 1.45 -9.11 17.42
C HIS A 42 1.23 -8.22 16.20
N THR A 43 0.18 -8.46 15.41
CA THR A 43 -0.14 -7.66 14.22
C THR A 43 -1.03 -6.45 14.54
N ARG A 44 -1.76 -6.45 15.66
CA ARG A 44 -2.57 -5.29 16.12
C ARG A 44 -1.74 -4.05 16.44
N GLU A 45 -0.51 -4.21 16.94
CA GLU A 45 0.38 -3.07 17.22
C GLU A 45 0.88 -2.41 15.92
N LEU A 46 0.83 -3.12 14.79
CA LEU A 46 1.27 -2.63 13.49
C LEU A 46 0.15 -1.98 12.68
N THR A 47 -1.10 -2.07 13.13
CA THR A 47 -2.24 -1.44 12.44
C THR A 47 -2.30 0.04 12.76
N ASP A 48 -2.01 0.88 11.77
CA ASP A 48 -2.26 2.32 11.82
C ASP A 48 -3.76 2.57 11.56
N PRO A 49 -4.54 3.13 12.51
CA PRO A 49 -5.98 3.35 12.33
C PRO A 49 -6.28 4.34 11.19
N ASP A 50 -5.33 5.21 10.87
CA ASP A 50 -5.45 6.24 9.84
C ASP A 50 -4.85 5.74 8.51
N SER A 51 -4.93 4.43 8.25
CA SER A 51 -4.43 3.84 7.02
C SER A 51 -5.36 2.79 6.42
N ILE A 52 -5.28 2.66 5.11
CA ILE A 52 -5.86 1.56 4.31
C ILE A 52 -4.71 0.64 3.91
N ASP A 53 -4.71 -0.57 4.44
CA ASP A 53 -3.66 -1.56 4.20
C ASP A 53 -4.17 -2.66 3.26
N ILE A 54 -3.41 -2.89 2.19
CA ILE A 54 -3.67 -3.94 1.18
C ILE A 54 -2.38 -4.71 0.95
N ALA A 55 -2.42 -6.04 1.06
CA ALA A 55 -1.33 -6.88 0.58
C ALA A 55 -1.59 -7.34 -0.85
N PHE A 56 -0.51 -7.45 -1.62
CA PHE A 56 -0.51 -8.02 -2.96
C PHE A 56 0.44 -9.21 -3.00
N HIS A 57 -0.10 -10.39 -3.25
CA HIS A 57 0.65 -11.65 -3.29
C HIS A 57 0.97 -12.04 -4.73
N PHE A 58 2.22 -12.41 -4.99
CA PHE A 58 2.69 -12.87 -6.31
C PHE A 58 2.74 -14.41 -6.38
N PRO A 59 2.77 -15.01 -7.57
CA PRO A 59 2.98 -16.45 -7.74
C PRO A 59 4.41 -16.84 -7.34
N GLY A 60 4.63 -17.02 -6.04
CA GLY A 60 5.95 -17.33 -5.48
C GLY A 60 6.87 -16.11 -5.38
N TRP A 61 8.16 -16.37 -5.22
CA TRP A 61 9.18 -15.31 -5.12
C TRP A 61 9.54 -14.78 -6.51
N SER A 62 9.60 -13.46 -6.64
CA SER A 62 9.99 -12.78 -7.87
C SER A 62 11.35 -12.10 -7.70
N PRO A 63 12.39 -12.46 -8.47
CA PRO A 63 13.70 -11.80 -8.41
C PRO A 63 13.65 -10.31 -8.81
N ARG A 64 12.72 -9.94 -9.70
CA ARG A 64 12.56 -8.53 -10.11
C ARG A 64 11.97 -7.67 -9.01
N ILE A 65 11.14 -8.26 -8.16
CA ILE A 65 10.52 -7.61 -7.00
C ILE A 65 11.37 -7.84 -5.74
N GLN A 66 12.26 -8.83 -5.73
CA GLN A 66 12.98 -9.32 -4.55
C GLN A 66 12.06 -9.77 -3.40
N GLY A 67 10.83 -10.17 -3.71
CA GLY A 67 9.83 -10.56 -2.72
C GLY A 67 8.74 -11.45 -3.31
N ARG A 68 7.89 -11.98 -2.42
CA ARG A 68 6.69 -12.77 -2.79
C ARG A 68 5.38 -12.04 -2.54
N SER A 69 5.44 -10.94 -1.79
CA SER A 69 4.31 -10.08 -1.51
C SER A 69 4.78 -8.64 -1.30
N ILE A 70 3.89 -7.69 -1.56
CA ILE A 70 4.06 -6.28 -1.23
C ILE A 70 2.88 -5.88 -0.34
N LEU A 71 3.17 -5.35 0.84
CA LEU A 71 2.20 -4.62 1.64
C LEU A 71 2.20 -3.16 1.17
N VAL A 72 1.02 -2.60 0.92
CA VAL A 72 0.79 -1.20 0.58
C VAL A 72 -0.08 -0.61 1.68
N GLN A 73 0.40 0.46 2.31
CA GLN A 73 -0.30 1.18 3.36
C GLN A 73 -0.52 2.61 2.86
N ILE A 74 -1.77 2.96 2.60
CA ILE A 74 -2.16 4.32 2.21
C ILE A 74 -2.47 5.07 3.50
N ARG A 75 -1.69 6.10 3.83
CA ARG A 75 -1.74 6.77 5.13
C ARG A 75 -2.41 8.13 5.03
N PHE A 76 -3.31 8.39 5.96
CA PHE A 76 -4.08 9.62 6.07
C PHE A 76 -3.69 10.37 7.33
N HIS A 77 -3.95 11.67 7.32
CA HIS A 77 -3.91 12.52 8.49
C HIS A 77 -5.25 13.22 8.63
N LEU A 78 -5.82 13.20 9.84
CA LEU A 78 -7.00 13.97 10.17
C LEU A 78 -6.59 15.41 10.42
N ASP A 79 -7.00 16.31 9.53
CA ASP A 79 -6.83 17.75 9.75
C ASP A 79 -7.76 18.20 10.88
N SER A 80 -7.17 18.77 11.93
CA SER A 80 -7.91 19.17 13.14
C SER A 80 -8.82 20.36 12.89
N GLU A 81 -8.51 21.20 11.90
CA GLU A 81 -9.28 22.43 11.61
C GLU A 81 -10.53 22.12 10.77
N ASP A 82 -10.40 21.27 9.75
CA ASP A 82 -11.48 20.97 8.79
C ASP A 82 -12.18 19.62 9.04
N GLN A 83 -11.71 18.81 9.99
CA GLN A 83 -12.21 17.45 10.27
C GLN A 83 -12.20 16.51 9.04
N HIS A 84 -11.30 16.78 8.09
CA HIS A 84 -11.15 16.01 6.85
C HIS A 84 -9.89 15.14 6.89
N GLN A 85 -9.99 13.90 6.44
CA GLN A 85 -8.83 13.05 6.24
C GLN A 85 -8.15 13.38 4.92
N ARG A 86 -6.86 13.69 4.98
CA ARG A 86 -6.02 13.97 3.81
C ARG A 86 -4.96 12.89 3.66
N LEU A 87 -4.75 12.42 2.43
CA LEU A 87 -3.66 11.51 2.11
C LEU A 87 -2.32 12.21 2.37
N ILE A 88 -1.48 11.63 3.22
CA ILE A 88 -0.12 12.13 3.50
C ILE A 88 0.97 11.32 2.79
N GLY A 89 0.69 10.07 2.44
CA GLY A 89 1.63 9.25 1.69
C GLY A 89 1.31 7.77 1.69
N LEU A 90 2.19 7.02 1.03
CA LEU A 90 2.16 5.57 0.96
C LEU A 90 3.43 5.01 1.57
N GLU A 91 3.27 3.93 2.32
CA GLU A 91 4.35 3.04 2.72
C GLU A 91 4.18 1.72 1.99
N MET A 92 5.23 1.26 1.32
CA MET A 92 5.25 -0.03 0.65
C MET A 92 6.41 -0.88 1.16
N GLN A 93 6.14 -2.15 1.44
CA GLN A 93 7.14 -3.08 1.93
C GLN A 93 7.04 -4.40 1.19
N ALA A 94 8.14 -4.89 0.64
CA ALA A 94 8.18 -6.25 0.10
C ALA A 94 8.79 -7.23 1.09
N PHE A 95 8.27 -8.45 1.07
CA PHE A 95 8.72 -9.52 1.96
C PHE A 95 9.32 -10.68 1.18
N ASN A 96 10.47 -11.17 1.67
CA ASN A 96 11.12 -12.39 1.22
C ASN A 96 11.30 -13.35 2.41
N HIS A 97 12.07 -14.43 2.23
CA HIS A 97 12.29 -15.43 3.28
C HIS A 97 13.06 -14.91 4.50
N GLN A 98 13.72 -13.74 4.40
CA GLN A 98 14.45 -13.09 5.48
C GLN A 98 13.65 -11.96 6.16
N GLY A 99 12.37 -11.79 5.82
CA GLY A 99 11.53 -10.70 6.32
C GLY A 99 11.40 -9.57 5.31
N THR A 100 11.58 -8.32 5.75
CA THR A 100 11.47 -7.14 4.87
C THR A 100 12.67 -7.05 3.93
N ALA A 101 12.42 -7.19 2.64
CA ALA A 101 13.44 -7.08 1.58
C ALA A 101 13.81 -5.63 1.30
N TRP A 102 12.77 -4.79 1.14
CA TRP A 102 12.88 -3.37 0.90
C TRP A 102 11.62 -2.62 1.36
N ARG A 103 11.77 -1.31 1.53
CA ARG A 103 10.71 -0.35 1.83
C ARG A 103 10.77 0.84 0.86
N LEU A 104 9.61 1.40 0.54
CA LEU A 104 9.44 2.66 -0.18
C LEU A 104 8.45 3.53 0.59
N SER A 105 8.87 4.73 0.97
CA SER A 105 8.02 5.76 1.56
C SER A 105 7.86 6.93 0.61
N THR A 106 6.64 7.46 0.46
CA THR A 106 6.36 8.67 -0.33
C THR A 106 6.29 9.95 0.50
N VAL A 107 6.45 9.86 1.83
CA VAL A 107 6.37 11.03 2.73
C VAL A 107 7.65 11.90 2.62
N GLU A 108 8.75 11.33 2.13
CA GLU A 108 10.03 12.04 1.95
C GLU A 108 10.57 11.96 0.50
N ASN A 109 11.74 11.35 0.30
CA ASN A 109 12.49 11.39 -0.96
C ASN A 109 12.08 10.31 -1.97
N TRP A 110 11.03 9.52 -1.68
CA TRP A 110 10.58 8.42 -2.54
C TRP A 110 11.70 7.41 -2.83
N GLN A 111 12.54 7.18 -1.82
CA GLN A 111 13.68 6.28 -1.92
C GLN A 111 13.30 4.85 -1.55
N LEU A 112 13.87 3.91 -2.29
CA LEU A 112 13.84 2.50 -1.94
C LEU A 112 15.03 2.20 -1.05
N VAL A 113 14.77 1.65 0.13
CA VAL A 113 15.78 1.24 1.10
C VAL A 113 15.64 -0.24 1.40
N GLY A 114 16.76 -0.94 1.61
CA GLY A 114 16.76 -2.37 1.95
C GLY A 114 17.92 -3.13 1.30
N ASN A 115 18.18 -4.33 1.82
CA ASN A 115 19.29 -5.18 1.38
C ASN A 115 19.05 -5.84 0.02
N TYR A 116 17.78 -5.95 -0.39
CA TYR A 116 17.38 -6.62 -1.63
C TYR A 116 16.45 -5.70 -2.43
N GLN A 117 17.00 -4.70 -3.12
CA GLN A 117 16.18 -3.75 -3.86
C GLN A 117 15.54 -4.36 -5.11
N PRO A 118 14.32 -3.95 -5.47
CA PRO A 118 13.69 -4.41 -6.70
C PRO A 118 14.44 -3.86 -7.92
N SER A 119 14.21 -4.46 -9.09
CA SER A 119 14.75 -3.93 -10.35
C SER A 119 14.28 -2.49 -10.60
N PRO A 120 15.06 -1.64 -11.31
CA PRO A 120 14.68 -0.26 -11.60
C PRO A 120 13.29 -0.12 -12.23
N LYS A 121 12.94 -1.01 -13.16
CA LYS A 121 11.60 -1.03 -13.78
C LYS A 121 10.47 -1.27 -12.76
N VAL A 122 10.69 -2.11 -11.75
CA VAL A 122 9.70 -2.32 -10.68
C VAL A 122 9.62 -1.09 -9.79
N ALA A 123 10.75 -0.45 -9.47
CA ALA A 123 10.78 0.80 -8.72
C ALA A 123 9.96 1.90 -9.42
N ASP A 124 10.14 2.07 -10.73
CA ASP A 124 9.39 3.06 -11.52
C ASP A 124 7.89 2.79 -11.51
N LYS A 125 7.48 1.51 -11.61
CA LYS A 125 6.07 1.12 -11.51
C LYS A 125 5.47 1.44 -10.14
N LEU A 126 6.19 1.18 -9.05
CA LEU A 126 5.71 1.49 -7.70
C LEU A 126 5.56 3.00 -7.49
N LYS A 127 6.51 3.79 -8.00
CA LYS A 127 6.42 5.26 -7.98
C LYS A 127 5.28 5.77 -8.85
N TYR A 128 5.06 5.17 -10.02
CA TYR A 128 3.94 5.52 -10.90
C TYR A 128 2.60 5.20 -10.25
N PHE A 129 2.43 3.99 -9.72
CA PHE A 129 1.27 3.59 -8.92
C PHE A 129 1.02 4.59 -7.77
N SER A 130 2.06 4.98 -7.03
CA SER A 130 1.94 5.98 -5.95
C SER A 130 1.31 7.28 -6.42
N ARG A 131 1.74 7.82 -7.57
CA ARG A 131 1.16 9.04 -8.15
C ARG A 131 -0.31 8.85 -8.51
N GLN A 132 -0.68 7.69 -9.05
CA GLN A 132 -2.08 7.39 -9.35
C GLN A 132 -2.92 7.33 -8.07
N VAL A 133 -2.38 6.79 -6.97
CA VAL A 133 -3.07 6.82 -5.66
C VAL A 133 -3.30 8.26 -5.20
N PHE A 134 -2.30 9.15 -5.31
CA PHE A 134 -2.50 10.56 -4.98
C PHE A 134 -3.62 11.20 -5.80
N GLU A 135 -3.74 10.90 -7.10
CA GLU A 135 -4.82 11.43 -7.93
C GLU A 135 -6.21 10.89 -7.55
N VAL A 136 -6.31 9.62 -7.12
CA VAL A 136 -7.57 9.03 -6.62
C VAL A 136 -8.13 9.78 -5.40
N PHE A 137 -7.24 10.32 -4.55
CA PHE A 137 -7.63 11.02 -3.32
C PHE A 137 -7.54 12.55 -3.42
N LYS A 138 -7.24 13.11 -4.60
CA LYS A 138 -6.97 14.54 -4.78
C LYS A 138 -8.18 15.45 -4.63
N ASN A 139 -9.37 14.95 -4.99
CA ASN A 139 -10.58 15.77 -5.15
C ASN A 139 -11.70 15.43 -4.17
N GLU A 140 -11.47 14.58 -3.17
CA GLU A 140 -12.52 14.11 -2.28
C GLU A 140 -12.03 14.09 -0.84
N HIS A 141 -12.79 14.76 0.03
CA HIS A 141 -12.59 14.73 1.47
C HIS A 141 -13.16 13.43 2.03
N LEU A 142 -12.33 12.65 2.72
CA LEU A 142 -12.77 11.51 3.55
C LEU A 142 -13.17 11.99 4.94
#